data_AF-A0A382U1T5-F1
#
_entry.id   AF-A0A382U1T5-F1
#
_cell.length_a   1.000
_cell.length_b   1.000
_cell.length_c   1.000
_cell.angle_alpha   90.00
_cell.angle_beta   90.00
_cell.angle_gamma   90.00
#
_symmetry.space_group_name_H-M   'P 1'
#
loop_
_entity.id
_entity.type
_entity.pdbx_description
1 polymer ?
#
loop_
_entity_poly.entity_id
_entity_poly.type
_entity_poly.pdbx_seq_one_letter_code
_entity_poly.pdbx_strand_id
1 'polypeptide(L)'
;VDIGADDVFAIPSPKWKISIEGVGSEGIPTQVEKNTAGLAARFLLQNHGIKSAAHLHIKKGIRPGSGLGSSAASSAASVLAVARLFGIPAEADELILCASEGEKASAGTAHADNVAAALLGGFTVVTKKTPMTLLQIEPPKDLRIVVAMPTVHI
;
A
#
# COMPACT_ATOMS: atom_id res chain seq x y z
N VAL A 1 20.50 8.41 6.08
CA VAL A 1 19.15 8.81 5.62
C VAL A 1 18.34 7.55 5.61
N ASP A 2 17.46 7.38 6.59
CA ASP A 2 16.45 6.33 6.49
C ASP A 2 15.54 6.73 5.32
N ILE A 3 15.55 5.95 4.24
CA ILE A 3 14.71 6.17 3.06
C ILE A 3 13.23 5.88 3.38
N GLY A 4 12.95 5.37 4.58
CA GLY A 4 11.65 5.27 5.21
C GLY A 4 10.86 4.06 4.73
N ALA A 5 10.10 3.47 5.64
CA ALA A 5 9.02 2.54 5.35
C ALA A 5 7.76 3.02 6.06
N ASP A 6 6.59 2.61 5.58
CA ASP A 6 5.36 2.84 6.32
C ASP A 6 5.02 1.60 7.14
N ASP A 7 4.65 1.80 8.40
CA ASP A 7 4.07 0.76 9.24
C ASP A 7 2.56 0.92 9.29
N VAL A 8 1.82 -0.18 9.11
CA VAL A 8 0.36 -0.20 9.25
C VAL A 8 -0.06 -1.22 10.29
N PHE A 9 -0.77 -0.74 11.31
CA PHE A 9 -1.37 -1.55 12.35
C PHE A 9 -2.87 -1.64 12.10
N ALA A 10 -3.41 -2.86 12.11
CA ALA A 10 -4.84 -3.11 11.95
C ALA A 10 -5.38 -3.78 13.21
N ILE A 11 -6.45 -3.22 13.77
CA ILE A 11 -7.21 -3.82 14.88
C ILE A 11 -8.70 -3.89 14.54
N PRO A 12 -9.47 -4.84 15.10
CA PRO A 12 -10.91 -4.89 14.90
C PRO A 12 -11.57 -3.59 15.37
N SER A 13 -12.58 -3.13 14.66
CA SER A 13 -13.33 -1.92 15.02
C SER A 13 -14.80 -2.03 14.60
N PRO A 14 -15.75 -1.45 15.36
CA PRO A 14 -17.17 -1.45 14.98
C PRO A 14 -17.45 -0.66 13.70
N LYS A 15 -16.57 0.28 13.34
CA LYS A 15 -16.63 1.08 12.11
C LYS A 15 -15.24 1.37 11.58
N TRP A 16 -15.12 1.64 10.29
CA TRP A 16 -13.83 2.02 9.73
C TRP A 16 -13.29 3.28 10.40
N LYS A 17 -12.03 3.24 10.75
CA LYS A 17 -11.30 4.37 11.31
C LYS A 17 -9.89 4.36 10.75
N ILE A 18 -9.38 5.53 10.41
CA ILE A 18 -7.99 5.71 9.99
C ILE A 18 -7.37 6.79 10.87
N SER A 19 -6.19 6.52 11.41
CA SER A 19 -5.34 7.50 12.10
C SER A 19 -3.97 7.44 11.48
N ILE A 20 -3.33 8.60 11.33
CA ILE A 20 -2.06 8.72 10.63
C ILE A 20 -1.13 9.58 11.47
N GLU A 21 0.14 9.17 11.55
CA GLU A 21 1.24 9.97 12.09
C GLU A 21 2.46 9.86 11.17
N GLY A 22 3.50 10.64 11.44
CA GLY A 22 4.75 10.59 10.69
C GLY A 22 4.83 11.62 9.56
N VAL A 23 5.74 11.39 8.61
CA VAL A 23 6.15 12.41 7.64
C VAL A 23 5.03 12.75 6.67
N GLY A 24 4.61 14.02 6.66
CA GLY A 24 3.59 14.54 5.74
C GLY A 24 2.17 14.06 6.04
N SER A 25 1.90 13.59 7.26
CA SER A 25 0.58 13.07 7.63
C SER A 25 -0.52 14.13 7.61
N GLU A 26 -0.20 15.43 7.74
CA GLU A 26 -1.23 16.49 7.81
C GLU A 26 -2.04 16.61 6.52
N GLY A 27 -1.46 16.25 5.38
CA GLY A 27 -2.10 16.32 4.07
C GLY A 27 -2.83 15.04 3.63
N ILE A 28 -2.79 13.97 4.43
CA ILE A 28 -3.33 12.66 4.03
C ILE A 28 -4.76 12.49 4.56
N PRO A 29 -5.77 12.23 3.69
CA PRO A 29 -7.15 12.04 4.13
C PRO A 29 -7.29 10.83 5.07
N THR A 30 -8.19 10.92 6.05
CA THR A 30 -8.56 9.81 6.95
C THR A 30 -9.92 9.18 6.64
N GLN A 31 -10.62 9.71 5.63
CA GLN A 31 -11.83 9.10 5.07
C GLN A 31 -11.45 7.90 4.22
N VAL A 32 -12.06 6.74 4.45
CA VAL A 32 -11.69 5.45 3.83
C VAL A 32 -11.70 5.54 2.30
N GLU A 33 -12.69 6.21 1.74
CA GLU A 33 -12.91 6.35 0.30
C GLU A 33 -11.87 7.27 -0.37
N LYS A 34 -11.17 8.08 0.42
CA LYS A 34 -10.15 9.04 -0.04
C LYS A 34 -8.75 8.68 0.45
N ASN A 35 -8.61 7.57 1.17
CA ASN A 35 -7.33 7.11 1.70
C ASN A 35 -6.96 5.80 1.01
N THR A 36 -5.80 5.75 0.37
CA THR A 36 -5.31 4.58 -0.39
C THR A 36 -5.31 3.30 0.46
N ALA A 37 -4.78 3.34 1.67
CA ALA A 37 -4.73 2.19 2.58
C ALA A 37 -6.14 1.74 3.02
N GLY A 38 -7.01 2.71 3.32
CA GLY A 38 -8.40 2.45 3.69
C GLY A 38 -9.19 1.81 2.55
N LEU A 39 -9.09 2.38 1.34
CA LEU A 39 -9.79 1.90 0.17
C LEU A 39 -9.35 0.47 -0.19
N ALA A 40 -8.04 0.21 -0.18
CA ALA A 40 -7.48 -1.11 -0.45
C ALA A 40 -7.94 -2.17 0.56
N ALA A 41 -7.85 -1.87 1.87
CA ALA A 41 -8.32 -2.77 2.93
C ALA A 41 -9.82 -3.06 2.82
N ARG A 42 -10.63 -2.03 2.54
CA ARG A 42 -12.07 -2.20 2.37
C ARG A 42 -12.38 -3.07 1.15
N PHE A 43 -11.66 -2.88 0.05
CA PHE A 43 -11.83 -3.70 -1.16
C PHE A 43 -11.50 -5.17 -0.90
N LEU A 44 -10.41 -5.46 -0.17
CA LEU A 44 -10.06 -6.82 0.25
C LEU A 44 -11.20 -7.48 1.05
N LEU A 45 -11.72 -6.82 2.09
CA LEU A 45 -12.82 -7.39 2.88
C LEU A 45 -14.09 -7.60 2.04
N GLN A 46 -14.38 -6.70 1.10
CA GLN A 46 -15.51 -6.83 0.19
C GLN A 46 -15.37 -8.05 -0.74
N ASN A 47 -14.17 -8.33 -1.27
CA ASN A 47 -13.90 -9.51 -2.10
C ASN A 47 -14.15 -10.82 -1.36
N HIS A 48 -13.94 -10.85 -0.04
CA HIS A 48 -14.23 -12.00 0.81
C HIS A 48 -15.63 -11.98 1.45
N GLY A 49 -16.49 -11.03 1.10
CA GLY A 49 -17.84 -10.90 1.68
C GLY A 49 -17.86 -10.56 3.17
N ILE A 50 -16.75 -10.07 3.72
CA ILE A 50 -16.61 -9.71 5.14
C ILE A 50 -17.17 -8.29 5.36
N LYS A 51 -18.15 -8.19 6.25
CA LYS A 51 -18.83 -6.91 6.60
C LYS A 51 -18.22 -6.20 7.81
N SER A 52 -17.23 -6.80 8.46
CA SER A 52 -16.50 -6.20 9.57
C SER A 52 -15.67 -4.99 9.12
N ALA A 53 -15.24 -4.18 10.07
CA ALA A 53 -14.35 -3.06 9.83
C ALA A 53 -13.09 -3.14 10.70
N ALA A 54 -12.08 -2.36 10.33
CA ALA A 54 -10.84 -2.22 11.10
C ALA A 54 -10.55 -0.75 11.41
N HIS A 55 -9.81 -0.54 12.48
CA HIS A 55 -9.06 0.70 12.68
C HIS A 55 -7.65 0.47 12.14
N LEU A 56 -7.30 1.25 11.11
CA LEU A 56 -5.96 1.32 10.56
C LEU A 56 -5.20 2.48 11.20
N HIS A 57 -4.06 2.20 11.82
CA HIS A 57 -3.11 3.21 12.24
C HIS A 57 -1.88 3.14 11.33
N ILE A 58 -1.62 4.24 10.62
CA ILE A 58 -0.56 4.34 9.62
C ILE A 58 0.55 5.24 10.17
N LYS A 59 1.76 4.72 10.30
CA LYS A 59 2.96 5.51 10.60
C LYS A 59 3.71 5.75 9.30
N LYS A 60 3.71 6.99 8.84
CA LYS A 60 4.36 7.37 7.58
C LYS A 60 5.85 7.56 7.76
N GLY A 61 6.64 6.76 7.05
CA GLY A 61 8.08 6.96 6.89
C GLY A 61 8.45 7.50 5.51
N ILE A 62 7.57 7.31 4.50
CA ILE A 62 7.83 7.77 3.14
C ILE A 62 7.04 9.04 2.86
N ARG A 63 7.75 10.15 2.58
CA ARG A 63 7.13 11.45 2.26
C ARG A 63 6.20 11.32 1.03
N PRO A 64 4.93 11.74 1.10
CA PRO A 64 4.04 11.81 -0.05
C PRO A 64 4.63 12.64 -1.19
N GLY A 65 4.35 12.27 -2.45
CA GLY A 65 4.85 13.01 -3.62
C GLY A 65 6.35 12.91 -3.89
N SER A 66 7.09 12.07 -3.15
CA SER A 66 8.55 11.92 -3.29
C SER A 66 9.01 11.11 -4.52
N GLY A 67 8.08 10.42 -5.20
CA GLY A 67 8.42 9.44 -6.24
C GLY A 67 8.90 8.09 -5.70
N LEU A 68 8.87 7.87 -4.38
CA LEU A 68 9.31 6.63 -3.73
C LEU A 68 8.17 5.66 -3.38
N GLY A 69 6.98 5.83 -3.99
CA GLY A 69 5.86 4.92 -3.77
C GLY A 69 5.19 5.04 -2.39
N SER A 70 5.11 6.25 -1.83
CA SER A 70 4.48 6.49 -0.51
C SER A 70 3.03 5.99 -0.39
N SER A 71 2.21 6.13 -1.44
CA SER A 71 0.83 5.62 -1.46
C SER A 71 0.81 4.09 -1.52
N ALA A 72 1.58 3.52 -2.44
CA ALA A 72 1.70 2.08 -2.64
C ALA A 72 2.20 1.35 -1.39
N ALA A 73 3.17 1.92 -0.65
CA ALA A 73 3.66 1.35 0.61
C ALA A 73 2.55 1.24 1.66
N SER A 74 1.80 2.32 1.90
CA SER A 74 0.65 2.31 2.81
C SER A 74 -0.43 1.32 2.34
N SER A 75 -0.69 1.24 1.04
CA SER A 75 -1.68 0.32 0.45
C SER A 75 -1.30 -1.15 0.67
N ALA A 76 -0.07 -1.51 0.31
CA ALA A 76 0.51 -2.84 0.45
C ALA A 76 0.52 -3.30 1.92
N ALA A 77 1.01 -2.45 2.83
CA ALA A 77 1.03 -2.76 4.25
C ALA A 77 -0.40 -2.93 4.82
N SER A 78 -1.35 -2.12 4.36
CA SER A 78 -2.75 -2.19 4.79
C SER A 78 -3.44 -3.48 4.39
N VAL A 79 -3.35 -3.90 3.12
CA VAL A 79 -3.97 -5.16 2.67
C VAL A 79 -3.36 -6.35 3.38
N LEU A 80 -2.04 -6.35 3.60
CA LEU A 80 -1.36 -7.43 4.30
C LEU A 80 -1.79 -7.48 5.78
N ALA A 81 -1.82 -6.34 6.47
CA ALA A 81 -2.24 -6.27 7.87
C ALA A 81 -3.69 -6.71 8.06
N VAL A 82 -4.60 -6.28 7.17
CA VAL A 82 -6.01 -6.65 7.21
C VAL A 82 -6.23 -8.11 6.83
N ALA A 83 -5.51 -8.62 5.83
CA ALA A 83 -5.56 -10.04 5.47
C ALA A 83 -5.21 -10.90 6.69
N ARG A 84 -4.10 -10.57 7.38
CA ARG A 84 -3.69 -11.25 8.61
C ARG A 84 -4.72 -11.11 9.74
N LEU A 85 -5.28 -9.91 9.93
CA LEU A 85 -6.26 -9.65 10.98
C LEU A 85 -7.52 -10.52 10.84
N PHE A 86 -7.99 -10.75 9.61
CA PHE A 86 -9.21 -11.50 9.33
C PHE A 86 -8.97 -12.95 8.89
N GLY A 87 -7.72 -13.44 8.95
CA GLY A 87 -7.39 -14.82 8.57
C GLY A 87 -7.55 -15.10 7.07
N ILE A 88 -7.46 -14.08 6.22
CA ILE A 88 -7.51 -14.21 4.77
C ILE A 88 -6.15 -14.73 4.27
N PRO A 89 -6.12 -15.74 3.39
CA PRO A 89 -4.89 -16.18 2.73
C PRO A 89 -4.20 -15.04 1.97
N ALA A 90 -2.91 -14.88 2.19
CA ALA A 90 -2.12 -13.77 1.64
C ALA A 90 -1.60 -14.10 0.23
N GLU A 91 -2.50 -14.40 -0.71
CA GLU A 91 -2.14 -14.71 -2.09
C GLU A 91 -1.64 -13.45 -2.81
N ALA A 92 -0.45 -13.54 -3.41
CA ALA A 92 0.26 -12.39 -3.98
C ALA A 92 -0.58 -11.60 -4.99
N ASP A 93 -1.18 -12.29 -5.96
CA ASP A 93 -1.96 -11.65 -7.02
C ASP A 93 -3.18 -10.90 -6.47
N GLU A 94 -3.85 -11.47 -5.46
CA GLU A 94 -5.01 -10.85 -4.82
C GLU A 94 -4.62 -9.63 -3.99
N LEU A 95 -3.54 -9.74 -3.20
CA LEU A 95 -3.03 -8.61 -2.42
C LEU A 95 -2.61 -7.47 -3.34
N ILE A 96 -1.93 -7.76 -4.45
CA ILE A 96 -1.52 -6.77 -5.44
C ILE A 96 -2.74 -6.13 -6.08
N LEU A 97 -3.74 -6.92 -6.49
CA LEU A 97 -4.99 -6.39 -7.05
C LEU A 97 -5.68 -5.44 -6.07
N CYS A 98 -5.86 -5.86 -4.82
CA CYS A 98 -6.56 -5.06 -3.80
C CYS A 98 -5.78 -3.79 -3.44
N ALA A 99 -4.46 -3.87 -3.30
CA ALA A 99 -3.65 -2.70 -3.03
C ALA A 99 -3.57 -1.74 -4.23
N SER A 100 -3.59 -2.25 -5.46
CA SER A 100 -3.66 -1.43 -6.67
C SER A 100 -4.98 -0.67 -6.78
N GLU A 101 -6.08 -1.26 -6.33
CA GLU A 101 -7.39 -0.59 -6.25
C GLU A 101 -7.36 0.60 -5.28
N GLY A 102 -6.56 0.51 -4.21
CA GLY A 102 -6.31 1.63 -3.29
C GLY A 102 -5.72 2.86 -3.99
N GLU A 103 -4.85 2.68 -4.99
CA GLU A 103 -4.19 3.79 -5.70
C GLU A 103 -5.19 4.70 -6.45
N LYS A 104 -6.42 4.22 -6.71
CA LYS A 104 -7.50 5.06 -7.26
C LYS A 104 -7.84 6.25 -6.36
N ALA A 105 -7.66 6.12 -5.04
CA ALA A 105 -7.94 7.21 -4.10
C ALA A 105 -6.99 8.40 -4.26
N SER A 106 -5.72 8.15 -4.58
CA SER A 106 -4.67 9.17 -4.70
C SER A 106 -4.38 9.58 -6.14
N ALA A 107 -4.41 8.63 -7.09
CA ALA A 107 -4.02 8.84 -8.47
C ALA A 107 -5.19 8.80 -9.46
N GLY A 108 -6.41 8.47 -9.02
CA GLY A 108 -7.60 8.31 -9.87
C GLY A 108 -7.62 7.03 -10.72
N THR A 109 -6.49 6.32 -10.83
CA THR A 109 -6.35 5.06 -11.56
C THR A 109 -5.56 4.04 -10.75
N ALA A 110 -5.84 2.75 -10.97
CA ALA A 110 -5.08 1.67 -10.34
C ALA A 110 -3.69 1.52 -10.98
N HIS A 111 -2.66 1.47 -10.13
CA HIS A 111 -1.28 1.22 -10.51
C HIS A 111 -0.73 0.06 -9.70
N ALA A 112 -0.19 -0.95 -10.38
CA ALA A 112 0.23 -2.20 -9.76
C ALA A 112 1.75 -2.36 -9.65
N ASP A 113 2.53 -1.54 -10.35
CA ASP A 113 3.99 -1.59 -10.39
C ASP A 113 4.62 -1.30 -9.02
N ASN A 114 4.32 -0.15 -8.40
CA ASN A 114 4.87 0.17 -7.07
C ASN A 114 4.30 -0.75 -5.99
N VAL A 115 3.03 -1.15 -6.10
CA VAL A 115 2.36 -2.04 -5.15
C VAL A 115 2.97 -3.44 -5.19
N ALA A 116 3.20 -3.99 -6.38
CA ALA A 116 3.83 -5.29 -6.54
C ALA A 116 5.26 -5.28 -6.00
N ALA A 117 6.04 -4.24 -6.31
CA ALA A 117 7.39 -4.09 -5.76
C ALA A 117 7.37 -4.04 -4.22
N ALA A 118 6.41 -3.33 -3.63
CA ALA A 118 6.27 -3.23 -2.18
C ALA A 118 5.86 -4.55 -1.50
N LEU A 119 5.02 -5.37 -2.15
CA LEU A 119 4.55 -6.65 -1.60
C LEU A 119 5.53 -7.80 -1.78
N LEU A 120 6.21 -7.87 -2.93
CA LEU A 120 7.04 -9.01 -3.31
C LEU A 120 8.53 -8.79 -3.03
N GLY A 121 8.96 -7.53 -3.00
CA GLY A 121 10.36 -7.17 -3.01
C GLY A 121 11.07 -7.52 -4.33
N GLY A 122 12.37 -7.24 -4.37
CA GLY A 122 13.19 -7.46 -5.57
C GLY A 122 12.85 -6.51 -6.73
N PHE A 123 13.04 -6.97 -7.95
CA PHE A 123 12.68 -6.25 -9.18
C PHE A 123 11.43 -6.89 -9.79
N THR A 124 10.34 -6.13 -9.89
CA THR A 124 9.04 -6.64 -10.32
C THR A 124 8.63 -6.08 -11.68
N VAL A 125 8.18 -6.95 -12.58
CA VAL A 125 7.54 -6.58 -13.85
C VAL A 125 6.07 -6.99 -13.79
N VAL A 126 5.18 -6.02 -13.98
CA VAL A 126 3.72 -6.22 -13.98
C VAL A 126 3.15 -5.83 -15.33
N THR A 127 2.30 -6.67 -15.89
CA THR A 127 1.54 -6.35 -17.11
C THR A 127 0.10 -5.98 -16.78
N LYS A 128 -0.47 -5.04 -17.54
CA LYS A 128 -1.89 -4.64 -17.42
C LYS A 128 -2.87 -5.62 -18.11
N LYS A 129 -2.41 -6.78 -18.56
CA LYS A 129 -3.27 -7.78 -19.24
C LYS A 129 -4.09 -8.55 -18.21
N THR A 130 -5.21 -9.12 -18.64
CA THR A 130 -6.00 -10.07 -17.85
C THR A 130 -5.86 -11.46 -18.48
N PRO A 131 -5.31 -12.46 -17.79
CA PRO A 131 -4.81 -12.41 -16.41
C PRO A 131 -3.52 -11.58 -16.26
N MET A 132 -3.35 -10.96 -15.08
CA MET A 132 -2.16 -10.19 -14.74
C MET A 132 -0.94 -11.10 -14.80
N THR A 133 0.04 -10.76 -15.62
CA THR A 133 1.36 -11.41 -15.57
C THR A 133 2.27 -10.66 -14.62
N LEU A 134 2.86 -11.40 -13.68
CA LEU A 134 3.78 -10.92 -12.68
C LEU A 134 5.11 -11.69 -12.79
N LEU A 135 6.21 -10.97 -12.86
CA LEU A 135 7.56 -11.54 -12.80
C LEU A 135 8.33 -10.84 -11.69
N GLN A 136 8.84 -11.62 -10.74
CA GLN A 136 9.76 -11.16 -9.70
C GLN A 136 11.16 -11.67 -10.02
N ILE A 137 12.15 -10.78 -9.99
CA ILE A 137 13.56 -11.09 -10.21
C ILE A 137 14.34 -10.66 -8.97
N GLU A 138 15.12 -11.57 -8.39
CA GLU A 138 16.08 -11.21 -7.34
C GLU A 138 17.19 -10.33 -7.94
N PRO A 139 17.41 -9.11 -7.42
CA PRO A 139 18.48 -8.26 -7.91
C PRO A 139 19.85 -8.84 -7.51
N PRO A 140 20.94 -8.47 -8.23
CA PRO A 140 22.29 -8.81 -7.82
C PRO A 140 22.58 -8.39 -6.37
N LYS A 141 23.21 -9.28 -5.59
CA LYS A 141 23.48 -9.05 -4.16
C LYS A 141 24.39 -7.84 -3.90
N ASP A 142 25.17 -7.45 -4.90
CA ASP A 142 26.08 -6.32 -4.89
C ASP A 142 25.47 -5.03 -5.46
N LEU A 143 24.19 -5.05 -5.86
CA LEU A 143 23.47 -3.84 -6.27
C LEU A 143 23.49 -2.81 -5.12
N ARG A 144 23.75 -1.55 -5.47
CA ARG A 144 23.74 -0.40 -4.55
C ARG A 144 22.77 0.64 -5.08
N ILE A 145 21.93 1.16 -4.19
CA ILE A 145 20.92 2.18 -4.52
C ILE A 145 21.26 3.43 -3.72
N VAL A 146 21.33 4.56 -4.41
CA VAL A 146 21.43 5.88 -3.79
C VAL A 146 20.17 6.64 -4.13
N VAL A 147 19.45 7.10 -3.11
CA VAL A 147 18.23 7.89 -3.26
C VAL A 147 18.53 9.32 -2.84
N ALA A 148 18.28 10.28 -3.74
CA ALA A 148 18.32 11.69 -3.44
C ALA A 148 16.90 12.25 -3.49
N MET A 149 16.44 12.84 -2.38
CA MET A 149 15.09 13.39 -2.26
C MET A 149 15.16 14.93 -2.12
N PRO A 150 14.82 15.71 -3.16
CA PRO A 150 14.83 17.17 -3.09
C PRO A 150 13.77 17.70 -2.13
N THR A 151 14.02 18.81 -1.43
CA THR A 151 13.06 19.46 -0.51
C THR A 151 12.00 20.30 -1.22
N VAL A 152 11.68 19.97 -2.48
CA VAL A 152 10.63 20.65 -3.26
C VAL A 152 9.26 20.09 -2.87
N HIS A 153 8.26 20.97 -2.87
CA HIS A 153 6.84 20.65 -2.74
C HIS A 153 6.17 21.01 -4.06
N ILE A 154 5.44 20.07 -4.68
CA ILE A 154 4.78 20.23 -5.98
C ILE A 154 3.28 20.20 -5.76
#